data_AF-L8M4C1-F1
#
_entry.id   AF-L8M4C1-F1
#
_cell.length_a   1.000
_cell.length_b   1.000
_cell.length_c   1.000
_cell.angle_alpha   90.00
_cell.angle_beta   90.00
_cell.angle_gamma   90.00
#
_symmetry.space_group_name_H-M   'P 1'
#
loop_
_entity.id
_entity.type
_entity.pdbx_description
1 polymer ?
#
loop_
_entity_poly.entity_id
_entity_poly.type
_entity_poly.pdbx_seq_one_letter_code
_entity_poly.pdbx_strand_id
1 'polypeptide(L)'
;MNKYRNTSIILTSICSIGLASISLAQESNQLKFKQQNLEEITALDISNLFVDDNQSSVTGINAQGKLLHDKQHSIGKIKLENASATENPDDSSRDEVVTLVEPKPGELLPQALDIIREFEGFREQAYVDTDGTPVIGYGLSKVDGRKVRLGDRISNAKANTVLSKEVLILQEQISSMVTVELNSNQLSALSSFAFNVGIYGFQSSTLLKKLNAGDYEGAANEFVRWNKAHIRGKKVPLAGLTRRREAEKQLFLK
;
A
#
# COMPACT_ATOMS: atom_id res chain seq x y z
N MET A 1 24.83 -44.39 46.59
CA MET A 1 24.18 -43.11 46.28
C MET A 1 24.39 -42.80 44.81
N ASN A 2 23.42 -43.12 43.95
CA ASN A 2 23.45 -42.75 42.53
C ASN A 2 22.01 -42.53 42.07
N LYS A 3 21.51 -41.32 42.26
CA LYS A 3 20.27 -40.77 41.68
C LYS A 3 20.70 -39.41 41.11
N TYR A 4 20.11 -38.98 40.00
CA TYR A 4 20.42 -37.75 39.24
C TYR A 4 21.46 -37.85 38.13
N ARG A 5 21.29 -38.82 37.22
CA ARG A 5 21.71 -38.68 35.81
C ARG A 5 20.59 -39.23 34.92
N ASN A 6 19.51 -38.47 34.73
CA ASN A 6 18.54 -38.71 33.65
C ASN A 6 17.53 -37.58 33.40
N THR A 7 17.62 -36.43 34.07
CA THR A 7 16.62 -35.35 33.92
C THR A 7 16.92 -34.35 32.80
N SER A 8 18.10 -34.39 32.18
CA SER A 8 18.51 -33.35 31.22
C SER A 8 18.22 -33.67 29.74
N ILE A 9 17.87 -34.92 29.40
CA ILE A 9 17.57 -35.32 28.02
C ILE A 9 16.05 -35.24 27.72
N ILE A 10 15.20 -35.28 28.74
CA ILE A 10 13.74 -35.27 28.56
C ILE A 10 13.21 -33.83 28.37
N LEU A 11 13.85 -32.80 28.95
CA LEU A 11 13.39 -31.41 28.81
C LEU A 11 13.66 -30.79 27.42
N THR A 12 14.74 -31.20 26.74
CA THR A 12 15.07 -30.68 25.41
C THR A 12 14.22 -31.31 24.29
N SER A 13 13.75 -32.54 24.49
CA SER A 13 12.85 -33.21 23.54
C SER A 13 11.42 -32.66 23.57
N ILE A 14 10.92 -32.22 24.74
CA ILE A 14 9.55 -31.69 24.88
C ILE A 14 9.42 -30.27 24.28
N CYS A 15 10.47 -29.45 24.37
CA CYS A 15 10.48 -28.09 23.79
C CYS A 15 10.46 -28.11 22.25
N SER A 16 11.09 -29.12 21.64
CA SER A 16 11.15 -29.27 20.18
C SER A 16 9.81 -29.75 19.58
N ILE A 17 9.05 -30.55 20.33
CA ILE A 17 7.72 -31.02 19.90
C ILE A 17 6.68 -29.88 20.03
N GLY A 18 6.75 -29.08 21.10
CA GLY A 18 5.85 -27.94 21.30
C GLY A 18 5.97 -26.86 20.21
N LEU A 19 7.19 -26.57 19.75
CA LEU A 19 7.42 -25.60 18.66
C LEU A 19 6.92 -26.10 17.30
N ALA A 20 7.08 -27.39 17.01
CA ALA A 20 6.55 -27.99 15.78
C ALA A 20 5.00 -27.99 15.76
N SER A 21 4.36 -28.25 16.91
CA SER A 21 2.89 -28.19 17.02
C SER A 21 2.31 -26.78 16.86
N ILE A 22 3.02 -25.74 17.33
CA ILE A 22 2.61 -24.34 17.15
C ILE A 22 2.79 -23.91 15.68
N SER A 23 3.88 -24.31 15.02
CA SER A 23 4.13 -24.03 13.61
C SER A 23 3.07 -24.66 12.70
N LEU A 24 2.70 -25.91 12.95
CA LEU A 24 1.63 -26.62 12.20
C LEU A 24 0.24 -26.02 12.47
N ALA A 25 -0.01 -25.53 13.70
CA ALA A 25 -1.25 -24.82 14.03
C ALA A 25 -1.34 -23.45 13.34
N GLN A 26 -0.23 -22.72 13.21
CA GLN A 26 -0.18 -21.46 12.45
C GLN A 26 -0.35 -21.67 10.95
N GLU A 27 0.27 -22.70 10.36
CA GLU A 27 0.11 -23.02 8.93
C GLU A 27 -1.31 -23.49 8.60
N SER A 28 -1.96 -24.27 9.47
CA SER A 28 -3.35 -24.70 9.27
C SER A 28 -4.36 -23.56 9.40
N ASN A 29 -4.13 -22.56 10.27
CA ASN A 29 -4.95 -21.36 10.33
C ASN A 29 -4.73 -20.43 9.12
N GLN A 30 -3.48 -20.31 8.64
CA GLN A 30 -3.17 -19.58 7.40
C GLN A 30 -3.84 -20.22 6.18
N LEU A 31 -3.87 -21.55 6.10
CA LEU A 31 -4.55 -22.29 5.03
C LEU A 31 -6.07 -22.14 5.07
N LYS A 32 -6.68 -22.14 6.27
CA LYS A 32 -8.13 -21.88 6.45
C LYS A 32 -8.52 -20.46 6.06
N PHE A 33 -7.74 -19.45 6.45
CA PHE A 33 -7.95 -18.06 6.04
C PHE A 33 -7.80 -17.87 4.53
N LYS A 34 -6.84 -18.57 3.92
CA LYS A 34 -6.62 -18.52 2.47
C LYS A 34 -7.73 -19.22 1.69
N GLN A 35 -8.32 -20.31 2.23
CA GLN A 35 -9.47 -20.98 1.63
C GLN A 35 -10.76 -20.15 1.74
N GLN A 36 -11.04 -19.52 2.89
CA GLN A 36 -12.22 -18.65 3.03
C GLN A 36 -12.19 -17.45 2.09
N ASN A 37 -11.03 -16.80 1.93
CA ASN A 37 -10.91 -15.67 0.99
C ASN A 37 -10.95 -16.08 -0.48
N LEU A 38 -10.65 -17.35 -0.82
CA LEU A 38 -10.76 -17.84 -2.19
C LEU A 38 -12.22 -18.15 -2.57
N GLU A 39 -13.03 -18.64 -1.64
CA GLU A 39 -14.46 -18.88 -1.90
C GLU A 39 -15.24 -17.56 -2.05
N GLU A 40 -14.86 -16.50 -1.33
CA GLU A 40 -15.47 -15.18 -1.43
C GLU A 40 -15.11 -14.44 -2.73
N ILE A 41 -13.94 -14.73 -3.31
CA ILE A 41 -13.48 -14.13 -4.58
C ILE A 41 -14.08 -14.85 -5.80
N THR A 42 -14.49 -16.11 -5.68
CA THR A 42 -15.13 -16.85 -6.80
C THR A 42 -16.61 -16.53 -7.02
N ALA A 43 -17.24 -15.71 -6.16
CA ALA A 43 -18.66 -15.36 -6.27
C ALA A 43 -18.94 -14.04 -7.01
N LEU A 44 -17.92 -13.35 -7.53
CA LEU A 44 -18.06 -12.11 -8.31
C LEU A 44 -17.65 -12.34 -9.77
N ASP A 45 -18.48 -13.09 -10.49
CA ASP A 45 -18.42 -13.20 -11.95
C ASP A 45 -19.52 -12.30 -12.55
N ILE A 46 -19.27 -10.99 -12.59
CA ILE A 46 -20.04 -10.08 -13.46
C ILE A 46 -19.19 -9.82 -14.69
N SER A 47 -19.44 -10.66 -15.69
CA SER A 47 -19.12 -10.40 -17.08
C SER A 47 -19.86 -9.14 -17.57
N ASN A 48 -19.12 -8.32 -18.32
CA ASN A 48 -19.59 -7.24 -19.20
C ASN A 48 -20.08 -5.93 -18.56
N LEU A 49 -19.16 -4.98 -18.42
CA LEU A 49 -19.45 -3.54 -18.51
C LEU A 49 -18.34 -2.86 -19.32
N PHE A 50 -18.57 -2.73 -20.63
CA PHE A 50 -17.92 -1.72 -21.46
C PHE A 50 -18.81 -0.47 -21.42
N VAL A 51 -18.21 0.67 -21.07
CA VAL A 51 -18.81 2.00 -21.27
C VAL A 51 -18.01 2.64 -22.39
N ASP A 52 -18.67 3.00 -23.49
CA ASP A 52 -18.15 3.94 -24.47
C ASP A 52 -19.21 5.03 -24.70
N ASP A 53 -18.75 6.27 -24.67
CA ASP A 53 -19.56 7.49 -24.67
C ASP A 53 -19.96 7.86 -26.10
N ASN A 54 -21.15 7.44 -26.56
CA ASN A 54 -22.07 8.23 -27.39
C ASN A 54 -23.22 7.41 -27.98
N GLN A 55 -24.41 8.02 -27.96
CA GLN A 55 -25.62 7.71 -28.74
C GLN A 55 -26.59 6.61 -28.21
N SER A 56 -27.67 7.14 -27.65
CA SER A 56 -29.07 6.69 -27.72
C SER A 56 -29.41 5.52 -28.67
N SER A 57 -29.40 4.29 -28.15
CA SER A 57 -30.44 3.25 -28.33
C SER A 57 -29.94 1.93 -27.73
N VAL A 58 -30.68 1.32 -26.80
CA VAL A 58 -30.35 0.00 -26.21
C VAL A 58 -31.19 -1.06 -26.88
N THR A 59 -30.57 -1.97 -27.63
CA THR A 59 -31.21 -3.19 -28.16
C THR A 59 -30.57 -4.42 -27.49
N GLY A 60 -31.32 -5.08 -26.60
CA GLY A 60 -30.91 -6.32 -25.96
C GLY A 60 -31.19 -7.54 -26.84
N ILE A 61 -30.23 -8.47 -26.91
CA ILE A 61 -30.35 -9.78 -27.59
C ILE A 61 -30.32 -10.86 -26.51
N ASN A 62 -31.22 -11.86 -26.56
CA ASN A 62 -31.18 -12.99 -25.63
C ASN A 62 -30.25 -14.12 -26.12
N ALA A 63 -29.97 -15.09 -25.25
CA ALA A 63 -28.97 -16.16 -25.41
C ALA A 63 -29.20 -17.14 -26.59
N GLN A 64 -30.17 -16.89 -27.49
CA GLN A 64 -30.37 -17.62 -28.74
C GLN A 64 -30.42 -16.71 -29.99
N GLY A 65 -30.05 -15.43 -29.88
CA GLY A 65 -29.82 -14.57 -31.06
C GLY A 65 -31.08 -14.07 -31.78
N LYS A 66 -32.23 -13.90 -31.08
CA LYS A 66 -33.46 -13.37 -31.69
C LYS A 66 -33.86 -12.02 -31.10
N LEU A 67 -34.17 -11.06 -31.99
CA LEU A 67 -34.59 -9.69 -31.69
C LEU A 67 -35.98 -9.67 -31.01
N LEU A 68 -36.10 -9.01 -29.84
CA LEU A 68 -37.38 -8.82 -29.15
C LEU A 68 -37.98 -7.45 -29.53
N HIS A 69 -39.28 -7.43 -29.85
CA HIS A 69 -40.04 -6.26 -30.31
C HIS A 69 -40.78 -5.57 -29.15
N ASP A 70 -40.86 -4.24 -29.21
CA ASP A 70 -41.48 -3.32 -28.24
C ASP A 70 -42.94 -3.61 -27.89
N LYS A 71 -43.30 -3.41 -26.60
CA LYS A 71 -44.63 -2.95 -26.19
C LYS A 71 -44.52 -1.99 -24.98
N GLN A 72 -44.83 -0.73 -25.23
CA GLN A 72 -45.11 0.29 -24.21
C GLN A 72 -46.41 -0.02 -23.46
N HIS A 73 -46.48 0.26 -22.15
CA HIS A 73 -47.76 0.60 -21.49
C HIS A 73 -47.57 1.48 -20.24
N SER A 74 -47.98 2.75 -20.41
CA SER A 74 -48.70 3.68 -19.53
C SER A 74 -48.45 3.71 -18.01
N ILE A 75 -48.03 4.91 -17.57
CA ILE A 75 -47.96 5.42 -16.20
C ILE A 75 -49.39 5.67 -15.65
N GLY A 76 -49.65 5.23 -14.42
CA GLY A 76 -50.86 5.52 -13.63
C GLY A 76 -50.53 6.41 -12.42
N LYS A 77 -51.25 7.55 -12.35
CA LYS A 77 -51.19 8.63 -11.35
C LYS A 77 -51.36 8.18 -9.90
N ILE A 78 -50.61 8.76 -8.95
CA ILE A 78 -51.09 9.01 -7.57
C ILE A 78 -50.74 10.45 -7.14
N LYS A 79 -51.70 10.99 -6.40
CA LYS A 79 -52.12 12.37 -6.10
C LYS A 79 -51.22 13.12 -5.10
N LEU A 80 -51.14 14.44 -5.27
CA LEU A 80 -50.60 15.43 -4.32
C LEU A 80 -51.50 15.60 -3.09
N GLU A 81 -50.89 15.77 -1.92
CA GLU A 81 -51.41 16.67 -0.87
C GLU A 81 -50.25 17.55 -0.33
N ASN A 82 -50.56 18.84 -0.15
CA ASN A 82 -49.65 19.94 0.17
C ASN A 82 -49.49 20.15 1.68
N ALA A 83 -48.30 20.57 2.12
CA ALA A 83 -48.15 21.55 3.20
C ALA A 83 -46.82 22.35 3.07
N SER A 84 -46.97 23.64 2.76
CA SER A 84 -45.99 24.75 2.83
C SER A 84 -45.57 25.04 4.28
N ALA A 85 -44.51 25.74 4.68
CA ALA A 85 -43.50 26.64 4.10
C ALA A 85 -42.34 26.71 5.15
N THR A 86 -41.10 27.06 4.84
CA THR A 86 -40.59 28.43 4.72
C THR A 86 -39.06 28.37 4.48
N GLU A 87 -38.55 29.42 3.85
CA GLU A 87 -37.21 29.63 3.28
C GLU A 87 -36.06 29.71 4.32
N ASN A 88 -34.88 29.18 4.02
CA ASN A 88 -33.72 29.99 3.57
C ASN A 88 -32.45 29.14 3.32
N PRO A 89 -31.59 29.54 2.36
CA PRO A 89 -30.28 28.94 2.12
C PRO A 89 -29.22 29.67 2.95
N ASP A 90 -28.57 28.97 3.87
CA ASP A 90 -27.34 29.47 4.48
C ASP A 90 -26.23 28.43 4.36
N ASP A 91 -25.16 28.93 3.75
CA ASP A 91 -23.90 28.32 3.41
C ASP A 91 -23.01 28.37 4.65
N SER A 92 -22.73 27.23 5.25
CA SER A 92 -21.59 27.13 6.16
C SER A 92 -20.91 25.77 6.04
N SER A 93 -19.64 25.84 5.65
CA SER A 93 -18.53 25.01 6.15
C SER A 93 -18.87 23.53 6.37
N ARG A 94 -18.72 22.72 5.33
CA ARG A 94 -18.28 21.34 5.54
C ARG A 94 -16.80 21.39 5.85
N ASP A 95 -16.49 21.57 7.13
CA ASP A 95 -15.21 21.12 7.67
C ASP A 95 -15.08 19.65 7.30
N GLU A 96 -14.18 19.36 6.36
CA GLU A 96 -13.69 18.01 6.14
C GLU A 96 -13.03 17.60 7.45
N VAL A 97 -13.76 16.83 8.26
CA VAL A 97 -13.22 16.19 9.45
C VAL A 97 -12.16 15.22 8.94
N VAL A 98 -10.91 15.70 8.87
CA VAL A 98 -9.72 14.88 8.73
C VAL A 98 -9.66 14.07 10.02
N THR A 99 -10.37 12.94 10.02
CA THR A 99 -10.25 11.97 11.10
C THR A 99 -8.80 11.52 11.09
N LEU A 100 -8.11 11.75 12.21
CA LEU A 100 -6.80 11.17 12.50
C LEU A 100 -7.01 9.66 12.63
N VAL A 101 -7.20 8.97 11.51
CA VAL A 101 -7.28 7.52 11.48
C VAL A 101 -5.86 7.02 11.62
N GLU A 102 -5.54 6.54 12.81
CA GLU A 102 -4.33 5.78 13.03
C GLU A 102 -4.27 4.63 12.03
N PRO A 103 -3.14 4.42 11.35
CA PRO A 103 -3.01 3.34 10.39
C PRO A 103 -3.12 2.01 11.14
N LYS A 104 -4.07 1.16 10.72
CA LYS A 104 -4.19 -0.18 11.31
C LYS A 104 -2.92 -0.98 10.99
N PRO A 105 -2.40 -1.76 11.95
CA PRO A 105 -1.29 -2.68 11.68
C PRO A 105 -1.61 -3.59 10.48
N GLY A 106 -0.74 -3.59 9.47
CA GLY A 106 -0.89 -4.41 8.26
C GLY A 106 -1.78 -3.82 7.16
N GLU A 107 -2.26 -2.58 7.31
CA GLU A 107 -3.02 -1.88 6.25
C GLU A 107 -2.08 -1.20 5.25
N LEU A 108 -2.31 -1.49 3.97
CA LEU A 108 -1.58 -0.87 2.86
C LEU A 108 -2.09 0.55 2.66
N LEU A 109 -1.21 1.54 2.74
CA LEU A 109 -1.59 2.94 2.61
C LEU A 109 -1.54 3.39 1.14
N PRO A 110 -2.67 3.81 0.53
CA PRO A 110 -2.70 4.24 -0.87
C PRO A 110 -1.76 5.43 -1.14
N GLN A 111 -1.70 6.40 -0.22
CA GLN A 111 -0.86 7.58 -0.34
C GLN A 111 0.63 7.22 -0.42
N ALA A 112 1.06 6.16 0.27
CA ALA A 112 2.43 5.65 0.20
C ALA A 112 2.74 5.12 -1.21
N LEU A 113 1.81 4.37 -1.81
CA LEU A 113 1.97 3.86 -3.16
C LEU A 113 1.97 4.97 -4.20
N ASP A 114 1.07 5.94 -4.07
CA ASP A 114 0.93 7.01 -5.05
C ASP A 114 2.21 7.85 -5.15
N ILE A 115 2.75 8.29 -4.02
CA ILE A 115 3.98 9.07 -4.00
C ILE A 115 5.19 8.24 -4.47
N ILE A 116 5.28 6.95 -4.11
CA ILE A 116 6.39 6.09 -4.57
C ILE A 116 6.31 5.91 -6.09
N ARG A 117 5.14 5.61 -6.65
CA ARG A 117 4.96 5.44 -8.09
C ARG A 117 5.30 6.73 -8.86
N GLU A 118 4.91 7.89 -8.34
CA GLU A 118 5.20 9.18 -8.94
C GLU A 118 6.72 9.40 -9.11
N PHE A 119 7.50 9.08 -8.08
CA PHE A 119 8.94 9.36 -8.07
C PHE A 119 9.80 8.25 -8.69
N GLU A 120 9.40 6.99 -8.58
CA GLU A 120 10.17 5.86 -9.16
C GLU A 120 9.89 5.69 -10.65
N GLY A 121 8.63 5.85 -11.06
CA GLY A 121 8.17 5.56 -12.42
C GLY A 121 8.21 4.06 -12.76
N PHE A 122 7.39 3.65 -13.72
CA PHE A 122 7.33 2.25 -14.15
C PHE A 122 8.28 1.97 -15.32
N ARG A 123 9.09 0.91 -15.21
CA ARG A 123 9.86 0.34 -16.32
C ARG A 123 9.53 -1.13 -16.55
N GLU A 124 9.05 -1.44 -17.75
CA GLU A 124 8.66 -2.81 -18.13
C GLU A 124 9.85 -3.78 -18.22
N GLN A 125 11.02 -3.28 -18.63
CA GLN A 125 12.24 -4.06 -18.83
C GLN A 125 13.26 -3.77 -17.73
N ALA A 126 13.97 -4.81 -17.29
CA ALA A 126 15.02 -4.65 -16.29
C ALA A 126 16.17 -3.76 -16.80
N TYR A 127 16.71 -2.94 -15.90
CA TYR A 127 17.82 -2.03 -16.17
C TYR A 127 18.78 -2.02 -14.97
N VAL A 128 19.96 -1.42 -15.15
CA VAL A 128 20.96 -1.26 -14.08
C VAL A 128 20.75 0.08 -13.39
N ASP A 129 20.54 0.08 -12.08
CA ASP A 129 20.49 1.29 -11.27
C ASP A 129 21.89 1.91 -11.09
N THR A 130 21.96 3.12 -10.55
CA THR A 130 23.17 3.90 -10.34
C THR A 130 24.24 3.20 -9.49
N ASP A 131 23.85 2.25 -8.63
CA ASP A 131 24.74 1.46 -7.79
C ASP A 131 25.21 0.13 -8.45
N GLY A 132 24.74 -0.15 -9.68
CA GLY A 132 25.05 -1.39 -10.40
C GLY A 132 24.03 -2.52 -10.21
N THR A 133 23.01 -2.33 -9.39
CA THR A 133 21.99 -3.35 -9.10
C THR A 133 20.98 -3.46 -10.26
N PRO A 134 20.69 -4.65 -10.80
CA PRO A 134 19.57 -4.85 -11.72
C PRO A 134 18.23 -4.62 -11.02
N VAL A 135 17.40 -3.75 -11.59
CA VAL A 135 16.08 -3.38 -11.08
C VAL A 135 15.02 -3.40 -12.19
N ILE A 136 13.74 -3.54 -11.83
CA ILE A 136 12.61 -3.59 -12.78
C ILE A 136 11.35 -2.95 -12.16
N GLY A 137 10.38 -2.58 -12.99
CA GLY A 137 9.13 -1.98 -12.54
C GLY A 137 9.40 -0.63 -11.88
N TYR A 138 9.04 -0.49 -10.60
CA TYR A 138 9.26 0.70 -9.78
C TYR A 138 10.59 0.66 -9.02
N GLY A 139 11.67 0.25 -9.68
CA GLY A 139 13.00 0.13 -9.03
C GLY A 139 13.17 -1.12 -8.14
N LEU A 140 12.39 -2.18 -8.38
CA LEU A 140 12.41 -3.39 -7.56
C LEU A 140 13.63 -4.25 -7.92
N SER A 141 14.47 -4.58 -6.93
CA SER A 141 15.64 -5.47 -7.11
C SER A 141 15.30 -6.96 -6.97
N LYS A 142 14.10 -7.27 -6.46
CA LYS A 142 13.54 -8.61 -6.34
C LYS A 142 12.08 -8.63 -6.79
N VAL A 143 11.67 -9.73 -7.40
CA VAL A 143 10.28 -10.02 -7.77
C VAL A 143 9.96 -11.42 -7.26
N ASP A 144 8.96 -11.53 -6.39
CA ASP A 144 8.57 -12.78 -5.71
C ASP A 144 9.77 -13.53 -5.08
N GLY A 145 10.65 -12.80 -4.39
CA GLY A 145 11.85 -13.35 -3.74
C GLY A 145 13.02 -13.65 -4.67
N ARG A 146 12.85 -13.59 -6.00
CA ARG A 146 13.92 -13.79 -6.98
C ARG A 146 14.61 -12.47 -7.29
N LYS A 147 15.95 -12.44 -7.27
CA LYS A 147 16.74 -11.29 -7.77
C LYS A 147 16.42 -11.04 -9.25
N VAL A 148 16.25 -9.76 -9.59
CA VAL A 148 16.08 -9.30 -10.97
C VAL A 148 17.38 -9.53 -11.76
N ARG A 149 17.23 -9.87 -13.03
CA ARG A 149 18.31 -10.06 -14.00
C ARG A 149 18.03 -9.23 -15.25
N LEU A 150 19.09 -8.79 -15.93
CA LEU A 150 18.94 -8.13 -17.22
C LEU A 150 18.25 -9.07 -18.21
N GLY A 151 17.30 -8.53 -18.97
CA GLY A 151 16.40 -9.30 -19.84
C GLY A 151 15.07 -9.68 -19.19
N ASP A 152 14.91 -9.56 -17.87
CA ASP A 152 13.60 -9.73 -17.22
C ASP A 152 12.60 -8.67 -17.73
N ARG A 153 11.33 -9.08 -17.85
CA ARG A 153 10.18 -8.21 -18.14
C ARG A 153 9.11 -8.38 -17.06
N ILE A 154 8.34 -7.32 -16.81
CA ILE A 154 7.23 -7.33 -15.84
C ILE A 154 6.06 -6.51 -16.37
N SER A 155 4.82 -6.98 -16.14
CA SER A 155 3.63 -6.18 -16.43
C SER A 155 3.43 -5.10 -15.36
N ASN A 156 2.74 -4.01 -15.71
CA ASN A 156 2.42 -2.96 -14.75
C ASN A 156 1.58 -3.50 -13.57
N ALA A 157 0.60 -4.37 -13.84
CA ALA A 157 -0.21 -5.01 -12.81
C ALA A 157 0.66 -5.83 -11.82
N LYS A 158 1.60 -6.65 -12.34
CA LYS A 158 2.49 -7.44 -11.49
C LYS A 158 3.45 -6.56 -10.71
N ALA A 159 3.99 -5.51 -11.32
CA ALA A 159 4.86 -4.55 -10.63
C ALA A 159 4.12 -3.85 -9.48
N ASN A 160 2.84 -3.48 -9.67
CA ASN A 160 2.01 -2.94 -8.60
C ASN A 160 1.81 -3.94 -7.46
N THR A 161 1.48 -5.21 -7.77
CA THR A 161 1.33 -6.24 -6.74
C THR A 161 2.61 -6.45 -5.92
N VAL A 162 3.77 -6.43 -6.58
CA VAL A 162 5.06 -6.58 -5.89
C VAL A 162 5.36 -5.34 -5.04
N LEU A 163 5.15 -4.14 -5.61
CA LEU A 163 5.34 -2.89 -4.87
C LEU A 163 4.46 -2.82 -3.62
N SER A 164 3.19 -3.20 -3.71
CA SER A 164 2.27 -3.24 -2.56
C SER A 164 2.79 -4.13 -1.42
N LYS A 165 3.36 -5.30 -1.75
CA LYS A 165 3.94 -6.20 -0.75
C LYS A 165 5.20 -5.60 -0.10
N GLU A 166 6.08 -5.00 -0.90
CA GLU A 166 7.28 -4.36 -0.39
C GLU A 166 6.94 -3.16 0.51
N VAL A 167 5.95 -2.36 0.13
CA VAL A 167 5.49 -1.22 0.94
C VAL A 167 4.87 -1.68 2.26
N LEU A 168 4.08 -2.75 2.27
CA LEU A 168 3.57 -3.33 3.51
C LEU A 168 4.69 -3.76 4.46
N ILE A 169 5.69 -4.50 3.96
CA ILE A 169 6.86 -4.91 4.75
C ILE A 169 7.61 -3.67 5.28
N LEU A 170 7.76 -2.65 4.44
CA LEU A 170 8.45 -1.42 4.81
C LEU A 170 7.70 -0.64 5.90
N GLN A 171 6.37 -0.57 5.81
CA GLN A 171 5.52 0.03 6.84
C GLN A 171 5.69 -0.68 8.18
N GLU A 172 5.69 -2.02 8.20
CA GLU A 172 5.91 -2.80 9.43
C GLU A 172 7.28 -2.52 10.03
N GLN A 173 8.33 -2.47 9.20
CA GLN A 173 9.68 -2.14 9.64
C GLN A 173 9.75 -0.72 10.22
N ILE A 174 9.15 0.27 9.56
CA ILE A 174 9.11 1.65 10.05
C ILE A 174 8.38 1.72 11.39
N SER A 175 7.17 1.15 11.48
CA SER A 175 6.38 1.15 12.71
C SER A 175 7.11 0.48 13.88
N SER A 176 7.95 -0.53 13.62
CA SER A 176 8.77 -1.17 14.66
C SER A 176 9.89 -0.28 15.21
N MET A 177 10.30 0.76 14.47
CA MET A 177 11.38 1.68 14.83
C MET A 177 10.88 3.02 15.37
N VAL A 178 9.62 3.37 15.11
CA VAL A 178 9.01 4.62 15.57
C VAL A 178 8.38 4.41 16.94
N THR A 179 8.66 5.31 17.88
CA THR A 179 8.21 5.21 19.28
C THR A 179 7.12 6.21 19.65
N VAL A 180 6.62 6.95 18.66
CA VAL A 180 5.53 7.92 18.79
C VAL A 180 4.39 7.54 17.86
N GLU A 181 3.20 8.06 18.11
CA GLU A 181 2.04 7.83 17.24
C GLU A 181 2.27 8.45 15.86
N LEU A 182 1.77 7.79 14.82
CA LEU A 182 1.80 8.30 13.45
C LEU A 182 0.41 8.28 12.87
N ASN A 183 0.04 9.34 12.16
CA ASN A 183 -1.11 9.29 11.27
C ASN A 183 -0.75 8.58 9.94
N SER A 184 -1.76 8.28 9.13
CA SER A 184 -1.58 7.60 7.83
C SER A 184 -0.70 8.38 6.85
N ASN A 185 -0.77 9.71 6.83
CA ASN A 185 0.04 10.56 5.96
C ASN A 185 1.53 10.51 6.36
N GLN A 186 1.81 10.59 7.66
CA GLN A 186 3.16 10.51 8.21
C GLN A 186 3.78 9.15 7.89
N LEU A 187 3.08 8.04 8.17
CA LEU A 187 3.59 6.71 7.83
C LEU A 187 3.79 6.55 6.30
N SER A 188 2.92 7.14 5.48
CA SER A 188 3.06 7.12 4.02
C SER A 188 4.30 7.89 3.54
N ALA A 189 4.55 9.09 4.09
CA ALA A 189 5.72 9.89 3.77
C ALA A 189 7.03 9.19 4.20
N LEU A 190 7.04 8.61 5.40
CA LEU A 190 8.18 7.83 5.89
C LEU A 190 8.43 6.59 5.03
N SER A 191 7.38 5.92 4.57
CA SER A 191 7.47 4.77 3.65
C SER A 191 8.11 5.17 2.32
N SER A 192 7.68 6.27 1.72
CA SER A 192 8.30 6.79 0.49
C SER A 192 9.78 7.15 0.69
N PHE A 193 10.08 7.80 1.81
CA PHE A 193 11.44 8.18 2.16
C PHE A 193 12.34 6.96 2.33
N ALA A 194 11.91 5.99 3.15
CA ALA A 194 12.64 4.75 3.42
C ALA A 194 12.80 3.87 2.18
N PHE A 195 11.82 3.88 1.26
CA PHE A 195 11.92 3.16 -0.01
C PHE A 195 13.10 3.71 -0.84
N ASN A 196 13.28 5.03 -0.86
CA ASN A 196 14.35 5.68 -1.61
C ASN A 196 15.73 5.58 -0.98
N VAL A 197 15.82 5.81 0.34
CA VAL A 197 17.11 5.87 1.04
C VAL A 197 17.53 4.52 1.62
N GLY A 198 16.67 3.51 1.50
CA GLY A 198 16.79 2.22 2.14
C GLY A 198 16.46 2.27 3.63
N ILE A 199 16.03 1.12 4.18
CA ILE A 199 15.61 1.02 5.58
C ILE A 199 16.75 1.38 6.57
N TYR A 200 18.00 1.05 6.23
CA TYR A 200 19.17 1.42 7.04
C TYR A 200 19.46 2.92 6.99
N GLY A 201 19.22 3.57 5.85
CA GLY A 201 19.31 5.03 5.72
C GLY A 201 18.29 5.73 6.60
N PHE A 202 17.05 5.20 6.63
CA PHE A 202 16.00 5.68 7.52
C PHE A 202 16.36 5.47 9.00
N GLN A 203 16.76 4.26 9.40
CA GLN A 203 17.07 3.90 10.78
C GLN A 203 18.18 4.78 11.40
N SER A 204 19.19 5.14 10.61
CA SER A 204 20.31 5.96 11.07
C SER A 204 20.08 7.48 10.96
N SER A 205 18.90 7.89 10.45
CA SER A 205 18.62 9.28 10.10
C SER A 205 18.42 10.18 11.33
N THR A 206 18.73 11.48 11.16
CA THR A 206 18.35 12.51 12.12
C THR A 206 16.83 12.72 12.14
N LEU A 207 16.16 12.43 11.02
CA LEU A 207 14.70 12.44 10.90
C LEU A 207 14.05 11.52 11.94
N LEU A 208 14.42 10.22 11.95
CA LEU A 208 13.87 9.26 12.91
C LEU A 208 14.20 9.64 14.36
N LYS A 209 15.42 10.15 14.62
CA LYS A 209 15.82 10.60 15.95
C LYS A 209 14.93 11.74 16.48
N LYS A 210 14.64 12.73 15.64
CA LYS A 210 13.75 13.85 16.01
C LYS A 210 12.31 13.38 16.17
N LEU A 211 11.83 12.55 15.25
CA LEU A 211 10.49 11.96 15.32
C LEU A 211 10.26 11.22 16.64
N ASN A 212 11.18 10.33 17.03
CA ASN A 212 11.08 9.58 18.27
C ASN A 212 11.26 10.44 19.54
N ALA A 213 11.75 11.67 19.40
CA ALA A 213 11.76 12.67 20.46
C ALA A 213 10.46 13.50 20.54
N GLY A 214 9.46 13.17 19.69
CA GLY A 214 8.21 13.92 19.57
C GLY A 214 8.34 15.22 18.76
N ASP A 215 9.50 15.48 18.15
CA ASP A 215 9.76 16.67 17.33
C ASP A 215 9.32 16.43 15.88
N TYR A 216 8.00 16.45 15.64
CA TYR A 216 7.41 16.22 14.32
C TYR A 216 7.81 17.30 13.31
N GLU A 217 7.79 18.57 13.70
CA GLU A 217 8.18 19.67 12.81
C GLU A 217 9.68 19.60 12.46
N GLY A 218 10.53 19.34 13.45
CA GLY A 218 11.94 19.14 13.23
C GLY A 218 12.23 17.91 12.38
N ALA A 219 11.49 16.81 12.53
CA ALA A 219 11.57 15.64 11.67
C ALA A 219 11.16 15.97 10.22
N ALA A 220 10.06 16.71 10.03
CA ALA A 220 9.62 17.18 8.71
C ALA A 220 10.70 18.01 8.00
N ASN A 221 11.43 18.84 8.75
CA ASN A 221 12.54 19.64 8.21
C ASN A 221 13.79 18.82 7.87
N GLU A 222 13.91 17.57 8.31
CA GLU A 222 15.04 16.71 7.94
C GLU A 222 14.89 16.09 6.54
N PHE A 223 13.67 15.96 5.98
CA PHE A 223 13.46 15.38 4.64
C PHE A 223 14.33 16.08 3.59
N VAL A 224 14.29 17.42 3.53
CA VAL A 224 14.99 18.23 2.49
C VAL A 224 16.51 18.12 2.53
N ARG A 225 17.09 17.57 3.62
CA ARG A 225 18.54 17.34 3.73
C ARG A 225 19.02 16.12 2.95
N TRP A 226 18.11 15.21 2.61
CA TRP A 226 18.37 13.98 1.86
C TRP A 226 18.17 14.17 0.36
N ASN A 227 18.71 15.28 -0.17
CA ASN A 227 18.58 15.67 -1.57
C ASN A 227 19.89 15.57 -2.38
N LYS A 228 20.97 15.02 -1.81
CA LYS A 228 22.30 15.02 -2.42
C LYS A 228 22.71 13.62 -2.88
N ALA A 229 23.40 13.56 -4.02
CA ALA A 229 24.10 12.39 -4.50
C ALA A 229 25.56 12.72 -4.81
N HIS A 230 26.42 11.69 -4.91
CA HIS A 230 27.79 11.89 -5.37
C HIS A 230 27.83 11.94 -6.90
N ILE A 231 28.20 13.09 -7.46
CA ILE A 231 28.50 13.23 -8.88
C ILE A 231 29.97 13.63 -8.99
N ARG A 232 30.76 12.80 -9.69
CA ARG A 232 32.21 13.03 -9.88
C ARG A 232 32.95 13.28 -8.54
N GLY A 233 32.62 12.48 -7.52
CA GLY A 233 33.24 12.55 -6.18
C GLY A 233 32.75 13.70 -5.28
N LYS A 234 31.81 14.55 -5.74
CA LYS A 234 31.26 15.65 -4.95
C LYS A 234 29.80 15.40 -4.58
N LYS A 235 29.43 15.67 -3.33
CA LYS A 235 28.02 15.68 -2.90
C LYS A 235 27.34 16.91 -3.46
N VAL A 236 26.40 16.72 -4.38
CA VAL A 236 25.64 17.80 -5.02
C VAL A 236 24.14 17.57 -4.86
N PRO A 237 23.34 18.62 -4.58
CA PRO A 237 21.89 18.52 -4.61
C PRO A 237 21.39 18.10 -6.00
N LEU A 238 20.41 17.20 -6.02
CA LEU A 238 19.68 16.80 -7.21
C LEU A 238 18.29 17.43 -7.18
N ALA A 239 17.88 18.06 -8.28
CA ALA A 239 16.56 18.67 -8.39
C ALA A 239 15.43 17.65 -8.21
N GLY A 240 15.59 16.45 -8.76
CA GLY A 240 14.64 15.34 -8.60
C GLY A 240 14.47 14.91 -7.14
N LEU A 241 15.57 14.72 -6.41
CA LEU A 241 15.51 14.40 -4.99
C LEU A 241 14.93 15.57 -4.18
N THR A 242 15.29 16.81 -4.52
CA THR A 242 14.76 17.99 -3.81
C THR A 242 13.23 18.05 -3.92
N ARG A 243 12.68 17.87 -5.12
CA ARG A 243 11.22 17.80 -5.34
C ARG A 243 10.58 16.64 -4.57
N ARG A 244 11.21 15.47 -4.57
CA ARG A 244 10.74 14.30 -3.80
C ARG A 244 10.66 14.58 -2.32
N ARG A 245 11.75 15.10 -1.74
CA ARG A 245 11.82 15.40 -0.31
C ARG A 245 10.81 16.48 0.10
N GLU A 246 10.54 17.45 -0.76
CA GLU A 246 9.50 18.44 -0.50
C GLU A 246 8.10 17.81 -0.53
N ALA A 247 7.78 16.98 -1.53
CA ALA A 247 6.50 16.28 -1.59
C ALA A 247 6.27 15.36 -0.37
N GLU A 248 7.30 14.63 0.05
CA GLU A 248 7.25 13.80 1.26
C GLU A 248 7.06 14.63 2.53
N LYS A 249 7.77 15.76 2.66
CA LYS A 249 7.58 16.70 3.78
C LYS A 249 6.15 17.24 3.82
N GLN A 250 5.61 17.66 2.66
CA GLN A 250 4.25 18.18 2.57
C GLN A 250 3.22 17.12 2.92
N LEU A 251 3.42 15.87 2.49
CA LEU A 251 2.57 14.75 2.91
C LEU A 251 2.67 14.53 4.43
N PHE A 252 3.88 14.53 5.00
CA PHE A 252 4.10 14.31 6.43
C PHE A 252 3.42 15.36 7.34
N LEU A 253 3.26 16.60 6.84
CA LEU A 253 2.66 17.71 7.58
C LEU A 253 1.15 17.84 7.41
N LYS A 254 0.50 16.96 6.63
CA LYS A 254 -0.96 16.88 6.50
C LYS A 254 -1.58 16.08 7.63
#